data_AF-B6WSU0-F1
#
_entry.id   AF-B6WSU0-F1
#
_cell.length_a   1.000
_cell.length_b   1.000
_cell.length_c   1.000
_cell.angle_alpha   90.00
_cell.angle_beta   90.00
_cell.angle_gamma   90.00
#
_symmetry.space_group_name_H-M   'P 1'
#
loop_
_entity.id
_entity.type
_entity.pdbx_description
1 polymer ?
#
loop_
_entity_poly.entity_id
_entity_poly.type
_entity_poly.pdbx_seq_one_letter_code
_entity_poly.pdbx_strand_id
1 'polypeptide(L)' 'MLSQDIESCAASIDVLAGQVSEEQRAFLRMLQENLRAHAAQARHLEQELLPPAGAGALPRFHVHDLPNTPHFPG' A
#
# COMPACT_ATOMS: atom_id res chain seq x y z
N MET A 1 -5.46 -0.91 3.57
CA MET A 1 -4.60 0.17 3.03
C MET A 1 -5.54 1.30 2.67
N LEU A 2 -5.19 2.54 3.01
CA LEU A 2 -6.09 3.70 2.89
C LEU A 2 -6.57 3.89 1.46
N SER A 3 -5.70 3.70 0.47
CA SER A 3 -6.09 3.78 -0.95
C SER A 3 -7.16 2.76 -1.34
N GLN A 4 -7.09 1.53 -0.84
CA GLN A 4 -8.09 0.48 -1.07
C GLN A 4 -9.43 0.80 -0.41
N ASP A 5 -9.42 1.36 0.80
CA ASP A 5 -10.64 1.71 1.51
C ASP A 5 -11.40 2.82 0.75
N ILE A 6 -10.67 3.79 0.19
CA ILE A 6 -11.25 4.86 -0.63
C ILE A 6 -11.76 4.34 -1.99
N GLU A 7 -11.04 3.43 -2.64
CA GLU A 7 -11.51 2.76 -3.87
C GLU A 7 -12.78 1.93 -3.63
N SER A 8 -12.85 1.22 -2.50
CA SER A 8 -14.02 0.44 -2.10
C SER A 8 -15.26 1.32 -1.89
N CYS A 9 -15.08 2.51 -1.29
CA CYS A 9 -16.14 3.52 -1.18
C CYS A 9 -16.62 3.98 -2.56
N ALA A 10 -15.70 4.27 -3.50
CA ALA A 10 -16.06 4.68 -4.85
C ALA A 10 -16.81 3.59 -5.63
N ALA A 11 -16.48 2.32 -5.42
CA ALA A 11 -17.16 1.18 -6.03
C ALA A 11 -18.55 0.93 -5.41
N SER A 12 -18.71 1.19 -4.12
CA SER A 12 -19.99 1.04 -3.41
C SER A 12 -21.04 2.05 -3.88
N ILE A 13 -20.62 3.21 -4.40
CA ILE A 13 -21.51 4.21 -5.00
C ILE A 13 -22.20 3.68 -6.27
N ASP A 14 -21.55 2.80 -7.03
CA ASP A 14 -22.15 2.22 -8.25
C ASP A 14 -23.37 1.34 -7.93
N VAL A 15 -23.50 0.83 -6.70
CA VAL A 15 -24.68 0.08 -6.22
C VAL A 15 -25.93 0.96 -6.19
N LEU A 16 -25.76 2.27 -5.99
CA LEU A 16 -26.86 3.24 -6.01
C LEU A 16 -27.31 3.60 -7.43
N ALA A 17 -26.60 3.14 -8.46
CA ALA A 17 -26.95 3.40 -9.86
C ALA A 17 -28.32 2.78 -10.20
N GLY A 18 -29.27 3.64 -10.57
CA GLY A 18 -30.64 3.24 -10.89
C GLY A 18 -31.64 3.34 -9.73
N GLN A 19 -31.17 3.60 -8.50
CA GLN A 19 -32.04 3.84 -7.33
C GLN A 19 -32.25 5.33 -7.02
N VAL A 20 -31.54 6.22 -7.72
CA VAL A 20 -31.55 7.67 -7.49
C VAL A 20 -31.91 8.43 -8.76
N SER A 21 -32.43 9.66 -8.60
CA SER A 21 -32.74 10.55 -9.73
C SER A 21 -31.48 10.95 -10.51
N GLU A 22 -31.64 11.48 -11.72
CA GLU A 22 -30.50 11.95 -12.53
C GLU A 22 -29.68 13.06 -11.86
N GLU A 23 -30.35 13.96 -11.13
CA GLU A 23 -29.69 15.05 -10.41
C GLU A 23 -28.82 14.51 -9.26
N GLN A 24 -29.36 13.56 -8.50
CA GLN A 24 -28.60 12.86 -7.45
C GLN A 24 -27.47 12.02 -8.04
N ARG A 25 -27.68 11.42 -9.22
CA ARG A 25 -26.66 10.65 -9.94
C ARG A 25 -25.52 11.54 -10.45
N ALA A 26 -25.79 12.79 -10.83
CA ALA A 26 -24.74 13.76 -11.17
C ALA A 26 -23.84 14.05 -9.96
N PHE A 27 -24.45 14.25 -8.78
CA PHE A 27 -23.70 14.42 -7.53
C PHE A 27 -22.87 13.18 -7.17
N LEU A 28 -23.45 11.98 -7.29
CA LEU A 28 -22.74 10.72 -7.03
C LEU A 28 -21.54 10.50 -7.97
N ARG A 29 -21.64 10.90 -9.25
CA ARG A 29 -20.52 10.84 -10.20
C ARG A 29 -19.38 11.76 -9.76
N MET A 30 -19.68 13.00 -9.39
CA MET A 30 -18.65 13.92 -8.87
C MET A 30 -17.99 13.39 -7.59
N LEU A 31 -18.77 12.78 -6.69
CA LEU A 31 -18.22 12.17 -5.48
C LEU A 31 -17.31 10.98 -5.82
N GLN A 32 -17.72 10.12 -6.75
CA GLN A 32 -16.94 8.96 -7.19
C GLN A 32 -15.61 9.38 -7.82
N GLU A 33 -15.61 10.40 -8.69
CA GLU A 33 -14.40 10.95 -9.29
C GLU A 33 -13.44 11.51 -8.23
N ASN A 34 -13.97 12.26 -7.26
CA ASN A 34 -13.16 12.75 -6.14
C ASN A 34 -12.54 11.59 -5.35
N LEU A 35 -13.32 10.58 -4.97
CA LEU A 35 -12.80 9.43 -4.24
C LEU A 35 -11.69 8.71 -5.00
N ARG A 36 -11.84 8.51 -6.31
CA ARG A 36 -10.79 7.90 -7.15
C ARG A 36 -9.51 8.76 -7.17
N ALA A 37 -9.64 10.08 -7.29
CA ALA A 37 -8.50 10.99 -7.23
C ALA A 37 -7.78 10.92 -5.87
N HIS A 38 -8.54 10.86 -4.77
CA HIS A 38 -7.98 10.73 -3.42
C HIS A 38 -7.32 9.38 -3.19
N ALA A 39 -7.88 8.28 -3.73
CA ALA A 39 -7.25 6.97 -3.67
C ALA A 39 -5.91 6.94 -4.42
N ALA A 40 -5.83 7.59 -5.59
CA ALA A 40 -4.58 7.71 -6.34
C ALA A 40 -3.51 8.50 -5.56
N GLN A 41 -3.90 9.61 -4.91
CA GLN A 41 -3.01 10.38 -4.04
C GLN A 41 -2.57 9.57 -2.82
N ALA A 42 -3.50 8.88 -2.14
CA ALA A 42 -3.20 8.02 -1.01
C ALA A 42 -2.25 6.89 -1.41
N ARG A 43 -2.43 6.30 -2.59
CA ARG A 43 -1.53 5.26 -3.13
C ARG A 43 -0.12 5.80 -3.37
N HIS A 44 0.01 7.02 -3.89
CA HIS A 44 1.30 7.68 -4.07
C HIS A 44 2.02 7.88 -2.73
N LEU A 45 1.30 8.39 -1.72
CA LEU A 45 1.84 8.56 -0.37
C LEU A 45 2.22 7.22 0.26
N GLU A 46 1.37 6.20 0.14
CA GLU A 46 1.66 4.84 0.63
C GLU A 46 2.93 4.28 -0.02
N GLN A 47 3.17 4.57 -1.30
CA GLN A 47 4.39 4.17 -2.02
C GLN A 47 5.64 4.93 -1.55
N GLU A 48 5.51 6.23 -1.25
CA GLU A 48 6.61 7.04 -0.70
C GLU A 48 6.95 6.69 0.76
N LEU A 49 5.96 6.25 1.53
CA LEU A 49 6.11 5.82 2.93
C LEU A 49 6.62 4.37 3.05
N LEU A 50 6.48 3.56 2.00
CA LEU A 50 7.06 2.22 1.96
C LEU A 50 8.58 2.36 1.82
N PRO A 51 9.38 1.85 2.78
CA PRO A 51 10.83 1.83 2.61
C PRO A 51 11.15 1.07 1.32
N PRO A 52 12.14 1.53 0.52
CA PRO A 52 12.50 0.84 -0.71
C PRO A 52 12.75 -0.63 -0.38
N ALA A 53 12.15 -1.53 -1.16
CA ALA A 53 12.36 -2.96 -1.05
C ALA A 53 13.88 -3.25 -1.18
N GLY A 54 14.56 -3.29 -0.05
CA GLY A 54 16.03 -3.24 0.02
C GLY A 54 16.58 -2.67 1.34
N ALA A 55 15.83 -1.80 2.03
CA ALA A 55 16.22 -1.26 3.35
C ALA A 55 16.00 -2.25 4.51
N GLY A 56 15.71 -3.52 4.20
CA GLY A 56 15.65 -4.63 5.15
C GLY A 56 16.91 -5.51 5.12
N ALA A 57 17.96 -5.15 4.38
CA ALA A 57 19.27 -5.76 4.57
C ALA A 57 19.87 -5.23 5.87
N LEU A 58 19.40 -5.78 7.00
CA LEU A 58 20.12 -5.77 8.26
C LEU A 58 21.61 -6.04 7.96
N PRO A 59 22.57 -5.32 8.57
CA PRO A 59 23.97 -5.64 8.37
C PRO A 59 24.16 -7.11 8.75
N ARG A 60 24.43 -7.93 7.73
CA ARG A 60 24.79 -9.33 7.89
C ARG A 60 26.08 -9.28 8.69
N PHE A 61 25.97 -9.52 9.99
CA PHE A 61 27.12 -9.73 10.86
C PHE A 61 27.96 -10.82 10.18
N HIS A 62 29.11 -10.42 9.63
CA HIS A 62 30.03 -11.36 9.00
C HIS A 62 30.61 -12.21 10.13
N VAL A 63 30.05 -13.40 10.35
CA VAL A 63 30.63 -14.43 11.26
C VAL A 63 31.83 -15.11 10.59
N HIS A 64 32.66 -14.35 9.87
CA HIS A 64 33.84 -14.85 9.17
C HIS A 64 35.15 -14.46 9.87
N ASP A 65 35.12 -14.28 11.20
CA ASP A 65 36.33 -14.07 12.00
C ASP A 65 36.34 -14.96 13.26
N LEU A 66 36.02 -16.25 13.08
CA LEU A 66 36.45 -17.27 14.03
C LEU A 66 37.76 -17.88 13.50
N PRO A 67 38.92 -17.66 14.16
CA PRO A 67 40.13 -18.38 13.82
C PRO A 67 39.87 -19.86 14.11
N ASN A 68 39.85 -20.64 13.04
CA ASN A 68 39.77 -22.08 13.04
C ASN A 68 40.96 -22.61 13.86
N THR A 69 40.72 -23.15 15.06
CA THR A 69 41.74 -23.87 15.82
C THR A 69 41.53 -25.37 15.64
N PRO A 70 42.37 -26.07 14.85
CA PRO A 70 42.48 -27.50 14.98
C PRO A 70 43.67 -27.81 15.88
N HIS A 71 43.43 -28.22 17.12
CA HIS A 71 44.38 -29.10 17.80
C HIS A 71 43.77 -29.81 19.01
N PHE A 72 43.50 -31.10 18.85
CA PHE A 72 43.47 -32.07 19.94
C PHE A 72 44.44 -33.18 19.56
N PRO A 73 45.49 -33.46 20.37
CA PRO A 73 46.14 -34.75 20.33
C PRO A 73 45.68 -35.61 21.52
N GLY A 74 45.43 -36.89 21.21
CA GLY A 74 45.69 -38.09 22.01
C GLY A 74 45.31 -38.09 23.48
#